data_AF-A0A2S6SUH3-F1
#
_entry.id   AF-A0A2S6SUH3-F1
#
_cell.length_a   1.000
_cell.length_b   1.000
_cell.length_c   1.000
_cell.angle_alpha   90.00
_cell.angle_beta   90.00
_cell.angle_gamma   90.00
#
_symmetry.space_group_name_H-M   'P 1'
#
loop_
_entity.id
_entity.type
_entity.pdbx_description
1 polymer ?
#
loop_
_entity_poly.entity_id
_entity_poly.type
_entity_poly.pdbx_seq_one_letter_code
_entity_poly.pdbx_strand_id
1 'polypeptide(L)'
;MKTIVIIPARMASERFPNKPLAKINGIPMIERVWRQAIKSNVGKVYVACSEKEVFELIGNIGGMAIMTDPNLPSGTDRIHSAISKIQEIDKIESIINLQGDMPLISPKDILKVNEPIQNGYSMGTLATNLSDKEEKNHNITKVKIKWREEKHKGDAIDFYKKPKGILKNIYHHVGIYSFKPSTLNKFVNLPPSTNEKNLKLEQWRALDGGIKIGITFVENVPVSIDTKEDLIKIENIIKNTNDKN
;
A
#
# COMPACT_ATOMS: atom_id res chain seq x y z
N MET A 1 15.88 10.37 -7.76
CA MET A 1 15.57 9.48 -6.63
C MET A 1 15.43 8.05 -7.12
N LYS A 2 16.45 7.20 -6.90
CA LYS A 2 16.42 5.78 -7.26
C LYS A 2 15.41 5.05 -6.38
N THR A 3 14.36 4.50 -6.98
CA THR A 3 13.24 3.88 -6.27
C THR A 3 13.10 2.41 -6.63
N ILE A 4 12.61 1.61 -5.70
CA ILE A 4 12.06 0.27 -5.98
C ILE A 4 10.62 0.16 -5.46
N VAL A 5 9.84 -0.70 -6.09
CA VAL A 5 8.50 -1.10 -5.61
C VAL A 5 8.60 -2.53 -5.11
N ILE A 6 8.08 -2.78 -3.91
CA ILE A 6 7.96 -4.12 -3.35
C ILE A 6 6.49 -4.37 -3.04
N ILE A 7 5.95 -5.44 -3.60
CA ILE A 7 4.56 -5.87 -3.43
C ILE A 7 4.55 -7.06 -2.47
N PRO A 8 4.12 -6.92 -1.20
CA PRO A 8 3.97 -8.05 -0.32
C PRO A 8 2.76 -8.89 -0.74
N ALA A 9 2.94 -10.20 -0.80
CA ALA A 9 1.90 -11.17 -1.08
C ALA A 9 1.95 -12.32 -0.07
N ARG A 10 0.78 -12.73 0.42
CA ARG A 10 0.60 -13.93 1.24
C ARG A 10 -0.76 -14.54 0.95
N MET A 11 -0.83 -15.87 0.91
CA MET A 11 -2.06 -16.62 0.70
C MET A 11 -2.86 -16.74 2.00
N ALA A 12 -2.16 -16.77 3.14
CA ALA A 12 -2.74 -16.82 4.46
C ALA A 12 -3.55 -15.53 4.75
N SER A 13 -4.86 -15.62 4.62
CA SER A 13 -5.82 -14.58 4.97
C SER A 13 -7.10 -15.25 5.45
N GLU A 14 -7.48 -15.02 6.70
CA GLU A 14 -8.69 -15.59 7.29
C GLU A 14 -9.96 -15.12 6.57
N ARG A 15 -9.96 -13.85 6.14
CA ARG A 15 -11.11 -13.20 5.49
C ARG A 15 -11.25 -13.58 4.01
N PHE A 16 -10.13 -13.85 3.35
CA PHE A 16 -10.11 -14.21 1.93
C PHE A 16 -8.91 -15.12 1.65
N PRO A 17 -9.06 -16.44 1.84
CA PRO A 17 -8.01 -17.40 1.53
C PRO A 17 -7.60 -17.32 0.06
N ASN A 18 -6.31 -17.49 -0.22
CA ASN A 18 -5.75 -17.50 -1.58
C ASN A 18 -5.92 -16.18 -2.36
N LYS A 19 -6.16 -15.07 -1.64
CA LYS A 19 -6.44 -13.74 -2.21
C LYS A 19 -5.47 -13.31 -3.33
N PRO A 20 -4.13 -13.43 -3.22
CA PRO A 20 -3.23 -13.04 -4.32
C PRO A 20 -3.49 -13.76 -5.64
N LEU A 21 -3.91 -15.03 -5.58
CA LEU A 21 -4.19 -15.86 -6.76
C LEU A 21 -5.67 -15.83 -7.18
N ALA A 22 -6.53 -15.13 -6.44
CA ALA A 22 -7.92 -14.92 -6.84
C ALA A 22 -7.95 -14.24 -8.21
N LYS A 23 -8.65 -14.87 -9.16
CA LYS A 23 -8.74 -14.37 -10.52
C LYS A 23 -9.76 -13.25 -10.58
N ILE A 24 -9.42 -12.21 -11.32
CA ILE A 24 -10.29 -11.10 -11.67
C ILE A 24 -10.37 -11.12 -13.19
N ASN A 25 -11.51 -11.54 -13.75
CA ASN A 25 -11.67 -11.77 -15.20
C ASN A 25 -10.50 -12.60 -15.78
N GLY A 26 -10.20 -13.75 -15.17
CA GLY A 26 -9.18 -14.70 -15.63
C GLY A 26 -7.73 -14.43 -15.20
N ILE A 27 -7.40 -13.20 -14.79
CA ILE A 27 -6.03 -12.80 -14.41
C ILE A 27 -5.91 -12.77 -12.88
N PRO A 28 -4.89 -13.42 -12.27
CA PRO A 28 -4.64 -13.34 -10.82
C PRO A 28 -4.48 -11.91 -10.31
N MET A 29 -5.00 -11.64 -9.12
CA MET A 29 -4.94 -10.31 -8.48
C MET A 29 -3.51 -9.77 -8.38
N ILE A 30 -2.57 -10.60 -7.92
CA ILE A 30 -1.17 -10.19 -7.74
C ILE A 30 -0.50 -9.81 -9.07
N GLU A 31 -0.83 -10.52 -10.15
CA GLU A 31 -0.35 -10.20 -11.49
C GLU A 31 -0.88 -8.83 -11.94
N ARG A 32 -2.16 -8.52 -11.69
CA ARG A 32 -2.74 -7.22 -12.02
C ARG A 32 -2.00 -6.09 -11.30
N VAL A 33 -1.75 -6.23 -9.99
CA VAL A 33 -1.00 -5.25 -9.20
C VAL A 33 0.43 -5.09 -9.75
N TRP A 34 1.11 -6.20 -10.02
CA TRP A 34 2.46 -6.18 -10.60
C TRP A 34 2.49 -5.44 -11.95
N ARG A 35 1.52 -5.69 -12.84
CA ARG A 35 1.41 -4.97 -14.13
C ARG A 35 1.21 -3.47 -13.93
N GLN A 36 0.43 -3.05 -12.94
CA GLN A 36 0.25 -1.62 -12.63
C GLN A 36 1.55 -0.99 -12.08
N ALA A 37 2.29 -1.72 -11.25
CA ALA A 37 3.60 -1.31 -10.76
C ALA A 37 4.62 -1.16 -11.90
N ILE A 38 4.68 -2.11 -12.84
CA ILE A 38 5.55 -2.03 -14.01
C ILE A 38 5.19 -0.81 -14.87
N LYS A 39 3.89 -0.59 -15.15
CA LYS A 39 3.41 0.58 -15.90
C LYS A 39 3.76 1.92 -15.24
N SER A 40 4.00 1.95 -13.93
CA SER A 40 4.37 3.20 -13.22
C SER A 40 5.76 3.70 -13.62
N ASN A 41 6.61 2.80 -14.12
CA ASN A 41 7.98 3.08 -14.53
C ASN A 41 8.81 3.81 -13.45
N VAL A 42 8.45 3.66 -12.17
CA VAL A 42 9.12 4.34 -11.05
C VAL A 42 10.46 3.68 -10.68
N GLY A 43 10.65 2.40 -11.05
CA GLY A 43 11.84 1.63 -10.78
C GLY A 43 11.63 0.13 -10.89
N LYS A 44 12.57 -0.66 -10.37
CA LYS A 44 12.45 -2.13 -10.33
C LYS A 44 11.29 -2.55 -9.43
N VAL A 45 10.55 -3.56 -9.85
CA VAL A 45 9.38 -4.10 -9.13
C VAL A 45 9.69 -5.52 -8.66
N TYR A 46 9.52 -5.75 -7.36
CA TYR A 46 9.69 -7.04 -6.71
C TYR A 46 8.38 -7.48 -6.07
N VAL A 47 8.05 -8.77 -6.16
CA VAL A 47 6.98 -9.38 -5.36
C VAL A 47 7.61 -10.16 -4.21
N ALA A 48 7.34 -9.77 -2.97
CA ALA A 48 7.83 -10.47 -1.79
C ALA A 48 6.74 -11.43 -1.30
N CYS A 49 6.97 -12.74 -1.43
CA CYS A 49 5.97 -13.77 -1.15
C CYS A 49 6.54 -14.93 -0.33
N SER A 50 5.67 -15.73 0.26
CA SER A 50 6.04 -16.94 1.01
C SER A 50 5.68 -18.24 0.29
N GLU A 51 4.73 -18.19 -0.63
CA GLU A 51 4.16 -19.33 -1.31
C GLU A 51 4.80 -19.51 -2.69
N LYS A 52 5.13 -20.77 -3.01
CA LYS A 52 5.81 -21.15 -4.25
C LYS A 52 4.99 -20.79 -5.49
N GLU A 53 3.67 -20.93 -5.40
CA GLU A 53 2.73 -20.63 -6.47
C GLU A 53 2.76 -19.16 -6.89
N VAL A 54 2.90 -18.24 -5.92
CA VAL A 54 3.04 -16.81 -6.21
C VAL A 54 4.42 -16.53 -6.82
N PHE A 55 5.47 -17.15 -6.28
CA PHE A 55 6.83 -17.00 -6.80
C PHE A 55 6.94 -17.45 -8.26
N GLU A 56 6.43 -18.64 -8.57
CA GLU A 56 6.43 -19.21 -9.92
C GLU A 56 5.55 -18.41 -10.88
N LEU A 57 4.35 -18.00 -10.46
CA LEU A 57 3.47 -17.16 -11.29
C LEU A 57 4.20 -15.88 -11.73
N ILE A 58 4.83 -15.16 -10.80
CA ILE A 58 5.53 -13.91 -11.10
C ILE A 58 6.76 -14.17 -11.98
N GLY A 59 7.51 -15.25 -11.73
CA GLY A 59 8.63 -15.65 -12.59
C GLY A 59 8.20 -15.98 -14.02
N ASN A 60 7.10 -16.72 -14.19
CA ASN A 60 6.57 -17.13 -15.50
C ASN A 60 6.10 -15.96 -16.37
N ILE A 61 5.70 -14.84 -15.76
CA ILE A 61 5.34 -13.60 -16.47
C ILE A 61 6.54 -12.64 -16.63
N GLY A 62 7.76 -13.08 -16.30
CA GLY A 62 9.00 -12.31 -16.43
C GLY A 62 9.25 -11.30 -15.29
N GLY A 63 8.52 -11.41 -14.18
CA GLY A 63 8.69 -10.59 -13.00
C GLY A 63 9.76 -11.09 -12.03
N MET A 64 10.15 -10.24 -11.08
CA MET A 64 11.07 -10.59 -10.01
C MET A 64 10.28 -10.92 -8.74
N ALA A 65 10.41 -12.15 -8.24
CA ALA A 65 9.85 -12.57 -6.95
C ALA A 65 10.96 -12.86 -5.95
N ILE A 66 10.69 -12.61 -4.67
CA ILE A 66 11.60 -12.86 -3.56
C ILE A 66 10.86 -13.69 -2.51
N MET A 67 11.38 -14.89 -2.24
CA MET A 67 10.88 -15.73 -1.17
C MET A 67 11.22 -15.12 0.20
N THR A 68 10.22 -15.07 1.07
CA THR A 68 10.28 -14.52 2.44
C THR A 68 9.69 -15.52 3.42
N ASP A 69 10.00 -15.36 4.71
CA ASP A 69 9.47 -16.23 5.75
C ASP A 69 7.91 -16.14 5.81
N PRO A 70 7.17 -17.26 5.78
CA PRO A 70 5.72 -17.26 5.91
C PRO A 70 5.23 -16.66 7.24
N ASN A 71 6.04 -16.72 8.30
CA ASN A 71 5.66 -16.29 9.65
C ASN A 71 5.85 -14.79 9.91
N LEU A 72 6.27 -14.01 8.91
CA LEU A 72 6.41 -12.55 9.07
C LEU A 72 5.05 -11.91 9.40
N PRO A 73 4.98 -11.07 10.45
CA PRO A 73 3.71 -10.66 11.04
C PRO A 73 2.93 -9.65 10.18
N SER A 74 3.62 -8.88 9.33
CA SER A 74 2.98 -7.88 8.47
C SER A 74 3.55 -7.85 7.05
N GLY A 75 2.86 -7.14 6.16
CA GLY A 75 3.38 -6.83 4.83
C GLY A 75 4.63 -5.94 4.89
N THR A 76 4.73 -5.06 5.88
CA THR A 76 5.89 -4.18 6.05
C THR A 76 7.14 -4.96 6.50
N ASP A 77 6.98 -5.91 7.42
CA ASP A 77 8.04 -6.85 7.80
C ASP A 77 8.49 -7.70 6.60
N ARG A 78 7.52 -8.11 5.76
CA ARG A 78 7.80 -8.88 4.53
C ARG A 78 8.65 -8.11 3.54
N ILE A 79 8.32 -6.86 3.25
CA ILE A 79 9.14 -6.06 2.34
C ILE A 79 10.52 -5.81 2.95
N HIS A 80 10.63 -5.56 4.26
CA HIS A 80 11.91 -5.35 4.95
C HIS A 80 12.79 -6.60 4.89
N SER A 81 12.23 -7.79 5.13
CA SER A 81 12.95 -9.05 4.96
C SER A 81 13.47 -9.22 3.52
N ALA A 82 12.67 -8.85 2.52
CA ALA A 82 13.04 -8.97 1.11
C ALA A 82 14.18 -8.04 0.68
N ILE A 83 14.33 -6.84 1.28
CA ILE A 83 15.34 -5.86 0.84
C ILE A 83 16.77 -6.39 0.94
N SER A 84 17.04 -7.28 1.90
CA SER A 84 18.35 -7.90 2.12
C SER A 84 18.84 -8.72 0.92
N LYS A 85 17.91 -9.16 0.06
CA LYS A 85 18.18 -9.98 -1.14
C LYS A 85 18.25 -9.14 -2.42
N ILE A 86 18.08 -7.83 -2.32
CA ILE A 86 18.08 -6.91 -3.47
C ILE A 86 19.49 -6.34 -3.65
N GLN A 87 20.00 -6.45 -4.87
CA GLN A 87 21.30 -5.88 -5.25
C GLN A 87 21.25 -4.34 -5.28
N GLU A 88 22.37 -3.72 -4.91
CA GLU A 88 22.53 -2.26 -4.87
C GLU A 88 21.49 -1.54 -3.99
N ILE A 89 21.03 -2.21 -2.92
CA ILE A 89 20.06 -1.64 -1.96
C ILE A 89 20.59 -0.36 -1.28
N ASP A 90 21.91 -0.24 -1.15
CA ASP A 90 22.63 0.94 -0.66
C ASP A 90 22.44 2.18 -1.54
N LYS A 91 22.14 2.00 -2.83
CA LYS A 91 21.87 3.10 -3.78
C LYS A 91 20.39 3.48 -3.84
N ILE A 92 19.51 2.75 -3.17
CA ILE A 92 18.07 3.02 -3.19
C ILE A 92 17.76 4.15 -2.22
N GLU A 93 17.00 5.14 -2.69
CA GLU A 93 16.61 6.30 -1.91
C GLU A 93 15.16 6.19 -1.40
N SER A 94 14.31 5.44 -2.12
CA SER A 94 12.92 5.18 -1.74
C SER A 94 12.49 3.74 -2.03
N ILE A 95 11.75 3.16 -1.09
CA ILE A 95 11.11 1.86 -1.20
C ILE A 95 9.60 2.08 -1.10
N ILE A 96 8.88 1.71 -2.16
CA ILE A 96 7.42 1.75 -2.17
C ILE A 96 6.87 0.39 -1.71
N ASN A 97 6.09 0.41 -0.64
CA ASN A 97 5.26 -0.71 -0.19
C ASN A 97 3.90 -0.65 -0.90
N LEU A 98 3.75 -1.40 -1.99
CA LEU A 98 2.52 -1.45 -2.77
C LEU A 98 1.69 -2.68 -2.38
N GLN A 99 0.51 -2.50 -1.78
CA GLN A 99 -0.32 -3.63 -1.37
C GLN A 99 -0.73 -4.51 -2.56
N GLY A 100 -0.63 -5.82 -2.38
CA GLY A 100 -0.99 -6.83 -3.39
C GLY A 100 -2.49 -6.96 -3.69
N ASP A 101 -3.32 -6.10 -3.11
CA ASP A 101 -4.80 -6.13 -3.22
C ASP A 101 -5.43 -4.88 -3.85
N MET A 102 -4.61 -4.03 -4.48
CA MET A 102 -5.05 -2.85 -5.23
C MET A 102 -4.87 -3.04 -6.74
N PRO A 103 -5.56 -4.01 -7.39
CA PRO A 103 -5.29 -4.40 -8.78
C PRO A 103 -5.58 -3.33 -9.83
N LEU A 104 -6.34 -2.28 -9.46
CA LEU A 104 -6.67 -1.18 -10.34
C LEU A 104 -5.86 0.09 -10.07
N ILE A 105 -4.92 0.08 -9.11
CA ILE A 105 -4.19 1.29 -8.72
C ILE A 105 -3.59 1.99 -9.92
N SER A 106 -3.76 3.31 -10.01
CA SER A 106 -3.23 4.09 -11.11
C SER A 106 -1.69 4.06 -11.04
N PRO A 107 -1.00 3.85 -12.17
CA PRO A 107 0.45 3.95 -12.22
C PRO A 107 0.97 5.33 -11.80
N LYS A 108 0.17 6.38 -12.04
CA LYS A 108 0.48 7.75 -11.60
C LYS A 108 0.43 7.88 -10.08
N ASP A 109 -0.50 7.20 -9.41
CA ASP A 109 -0.61 7.26 -7.96
C ASP A 109 0.53 6.50 -7.27
N ILE A 110 0.97 5.37 -7.85
CA ILE A 110 2.18 4.68 -7.41
C ILE A 110 3.40 5.60 -7.45
N LEU A 111 3.53 6.43 -8.49
CA LEU A 111 4.60 7.43 -8.56
C LEU A 111 4.42 8.53 -7.50
N LYS A 112 3.20 9.04 -7.31
CA LYS A 112 2.89 10.14 -6.40
C LYS A 112 3.19 9.84 -4.93
N VAL A 113 3.15 8.58 -4.50
CA VAL A 113 3.47 8.22 -3.10
C VAL A 113 4.90 8.60 -2.70
N ASN A 114 5.79 8.89 -3.66
CA ASN A 114 7.15 9.35 -3.42
C ASN A 114 7.29 10.87 -3.19
N GLU A 115 6.28 11.67 -3.52
CA GLU A 115 6.34 13.12 -3.34
C GLU A 115 6.64 13.55 -1.89
N PRO A 116 6.14 12.89 -0.83
CA PRO A 116 6.57 13.19 0.53
C PRO A 116 8.08 13.03 0.73
N ILE A 117 8.69 11.97 0.20
CA ILE A 117 10.13 11.73 0.34
C ILE A 117 10.94 12.83 -0.36
N GLN A 118 10.49 13.25 -1.55
CA GLN A 118 11.09 14.38 -2.30
C GLN A 118 10.97 15.70 -1.54
N ASN A 119 9.92 15.86 -0.73
CA ASN A 119 9.67 17.03 0.10
C ASN A 119 10.27 16.91 1.52
N GLY A 120 11.22 16.00 1.72
CA GLY A 120 12.01 15.90 2.95
C GLY A 120 11.44 15.01 4.03
N TYR A 121 10.30 14.34 3.81
CA TYR A 121 9.85 13.28 4.73
C TYR A 121 10.70 12.03 4.57
N SER A 122 10.61 11.14 5.55
CA SER A 122 11.25 9.83 5.51
C SER A 122 10.25 8.69 5.35
N MET A 123 8.95 8.99 5.48
CA MET A 123 7.82 8.11 5.22
C MET A 123 6.68 8.93 4.57
N GLY A 124 6.04 8.37 3.54
CA GLY A 124 4.93 8.99 2.82
C GLY A 124 3.77 8.02 2.59
N THR A 125 2.55 8.55 2.46
CA THR A 125 1.37 7.80 2.03
C THR A 125 0.42 8.70 1.22
N LEU A 126 -0.67 8.13 0.71
CA LEU A 126 -1.67 8.81 -0.08
C LEU A 126 -2.99 8.99 0.68
N ALA A 127 -3.73 10.02 0.28
CA ALA A 127 -5.10 10.24 0.74
C ALA A 127 -6.00 10.71 -0.41
N THR A 128 -7.28 10.36 -0.36
CA THR A 128 -8.28 10.78 -1.36
C THR A 128 -9.53 11.35 -0.70
N ASN A 129 -10.43 11.91 -1.50
CA ASN A 129 -11.70 12.43 -1.02
C ASN A 129 -12.45 11.35 -0.22
N LEU A 130 -13.19 11.80 0.80
CA LEU A 130 -13.99 10.94 1.66
C LEU A 130 -15.46 11.32 1.48
N SER A 131 -16.29 10.37 1.05
CA SER A 131 -17.74 10.56 1.02
C SER A 131 -18.39 10.28 2.38
N ASP A 132 -19.59 10.79 2.62
CA ASP A 132 -20.36 10.57 3.85
C ASP A 132 -20.58 9.07 4.16
N LYS A 133 -20.75 8.25 3.11
CA LYS A 133 -20.90 6.80 3.24
C LYS A 133 -19.59 6.15 3.71
N GLU A 134 -18.46 6.59 3.15
CA GLU A 134 -17.14 6.08 3.54
C GLU A 134 -16.75 6.53 4.94
N GLU A 135 -17.10 7.75 5.34
CA GLU A 135 -16.87 8.26 6.68
C GLU A 135 -17.48 7.34 7.76
N LYS A 136 -18.70 6.85 7.52
CA LYS A 136 -19.42 5.94 8.43
C LYS A 136 -18.93 4.48 8.35
N ASN A 137 -18.16 4.11 7.32
CA ASN A 137 -17.75 2.73 7.10
C ASN A 137 -16.55 2.33 7.97
N HIS A 138 -16.73 1.40 8.91
CA HIS A 138 -15.67 0.95 9.82
C HIS A 138 -14.53 0.15 9.16
N ASN A 139 -14.68 -0.27 7.91
CA ASN A 139 -13.61 -0.94 7.16
C ASN A 139 -12.67 0.07 6.48
N ILE A 140 -13.13 1.31 6.28
CA ILE A 140 -12.34 2.37 5.66
C ILE A 140 -11.55 3.10 6.74
N THR A 141 -10.24 3.19 6.52
CA THR A 141 -9.35 3.98 7.37
C THR A 141 -9.39 5.44 6.91
N LYS A 142 -9.60 6.35 7.85
CA LYS A 142 -9.58 7.78 7.63
C LYS A 142 -8.26 8.32 8.14
N VAL A 143 -7.81 9.39 7.52
CA VAL A 143 -6.67 10.18 7.97
C VAL A 143 -7.12 11.62 8.18
N LYS A 144 -6.72 12.20 9.31
CA LYS A 144 -6.81 13.64 9.53
C LYS A 144 -5.49 14.27 9.09
N ILE A 145 -5.58 15.31 8.28
CA ILE A 145 -4.41 15.95 7.66
C ILE A 145 -4.28 17.38 8.16
N LYS A 146 -3.05 17.74 8.56
CA LYS A 146 -2.65 19.13 8.69
C LYS A 146 -1.97 19.56 7.37
N TRP A 147 -2.70 20.28 6.53
CA TRP A 147 -2.15 20.79 5.28
C TRP A 147 -1.13 21.89 5.55
N ARG A 148 0.03 21.78 4.89
CA ARG A 148 1.01 22.87 4.74
C ARG A 148 0.79 23.59 3.42
N GLU A 149 0.36 22.84 2.41
CA GLU A 149 -0.12 23.30 1.12
C GLU A 149 -1.37 22.46 0.78
N GLU A 150 -2.54 23.10 0.69
CA GLU A 150 -3.84 22.43 0.61
C GLU A 150 -3.87 21.43 -0.56
N LYS A 151 -4.17 20.16 -0.25
CA LYS A 151 -4.20 19.04 -1.22
C LYS A 151 -2.90 18.83 -2.03
N HIS A 152 -1.77 19.31 -1.54
CA HIS A 152 -0.46 19.07 -2.16
C HIS A 152 0.54 18.51 -1.14
N LYS A 153 0.66 19.13 0.04
CA LYS A 153 1.60 18.70 1.09
C LYS A 153 0.94 18.75 2.45
N GLY A 154 0.79 17.60 3.10
CA GLY A 154 0.19 17.51 4.43
C GLY A 154 0.97 16.61 5.38
N ASP A 155 0.76 16.83 6.67
CA ASP A 155 1.17 15.90 7.74
C ASP A 155 -0.04 15.05 8.14
N ALA A 156 0.15 13.73 8.22
CA ALA A 156 -0.84 12.88 8.88
C ALA A 156 -0.76 13.10 10.39
N ILE A 157 -1.89 13.46 11.01
CA ILE A 157 -1.95 13.76 12.46
C ILE A 157 -2.86 12.80 13.24
N ASP A 158 -3.71 12.04 12.57
CA ASP A 158 -4.59 11.02 13.18
C ASP A 158 -4.98 9.99 12.11
N PHE A 159 -5.11 8.73 12.53
CA PHE A 159 -5.73 7.67 11.74
C PHE A 159 -6.80 6.94 12.54
N TYR A 160 -7.95 6.70 11.94
CA TYR A 160 -9.06 6.04 12.64
C TYR A 160 -10.03 5.33 11.68
N LYS A 161 -10.80 4.39 12.21
CA LYS A 161 -11.87 3.67 11.47
C LYS A 161 -13.27 4.07 11.94
N LYS A 162 -13.44 4.21 13.26
CA LYS A 162 -14.69 4.60 13.90
C LYS A 162 -14.87 6.12 13.87
N PRO A 163 -16.06 6.64 13.51
CA PRO A 163 -16.32 8.08 13.53
C PRO A 163 -15.97 8.72 14.88
N LYS A 164 -15.34 9.91 14.85
CA LYS A 164 -14.87 10.66 16.02
C LYS A 164 -15.64 11.99 16.21
N GLY A 165 -16.90 12.04 15.77
CA GLY A 165 -17.68 13.28 15.70
C GLY A 165 -17.29 14.14 14.49
N ILE A 166 -17.62 15.44 14.52
CA ILE A 166 -17.39 16.35 13.41
C ILE A 166 -15.90 16.75 13.38
N LEU A 167 -15.17 16.21 12.42
CA LEU A 167 -13.77 16.53 12.18
C LEU A 167 -13.61 17.26 10.83
N LYS A 168 -12.69 18.23 10.79
CA LYS A 168 -12.28 18.90 9.55
C LYS A 168 -11.02 18.24 8.98
N ASN A 169 -10.81 18.39 7.67
CA ASN A 169 -9.65 17.88 6.93
C ASN A 169 -9.45 16.37 7.11
N ILE A 170 -10.54 15.64 6.95
CA ILE A 170 -10.56 14.18 6.99
C ILE A 170 -10.69 13.61 5.58
N TYR A 171 -9.93 12.55 5.34
CA TYR A 171 -9.77 11.97 4.01
C TYR A 171 -9.74 10.44 4.14
N HIS A 172 -10.01 9.75 3.03
CA HIS A 172 -9.80 8.31 2.94
C HIS A 172 -8.29 8.06 2.83
N HIS A 173 -7.72 7.34 3.79
CA HIS A 173 -6.33 6.89 3.74
C HIS A 173 -6.14 5.73 2.76
N VAL A 174 -5.13 5.84 1.90
CA VAL A 174 -4.80 4.83 0.91
C VAL A 174 -3.57 4.05 1.39
N GLY A 175 -3.68 2.72 1.51
CA GLY A 175 -2.66 1.85 2.14
C GLY A 175 -1.34 1.64 1.39
N ILE A 176 -0.92 2.54 0.51
CA ILE A 176 0.37 2.52 -0.17
C ILE A 176 1.35 3.45 0.55
N TYR A 177 2.58 3.01 0.76
CA TYR A 177 3.57 3.81 1.47
C TYR A 177 4.88 3.92 0.70
N SER A 178 5.58 5.04 0.86
CA SER A 178 6.99 5.19 0.51
C SER A 178 7.83 5.33 1.78
N PHE A 179 9.04 4.78 1.76
CA PHE A 179 9.97 4.85 2.86
C PHE A 179 11.38 5.16 2.35
N LYS A 180 12.12 5.99 3.07
CA LYS A 180 13.59 5.88 3.03
C LYS A 180 14.01 4.53 3.61
N PRO A 181 15.02 3.82 3.06
CA PRO A 181 15.44 2.52 3.58
C PRO A 181 15.74 2.51 5.08
N SER A 182 16.41 3.53 5.59
CA SER A 182 16.70 3.68 7.02
C SER A 182 15.44 3.81 7.88
N THR A 183 14.39 4.45 7.35
CA THR A 183 13.10 4.61 8.04
C THR A 183 12.29 3.33 8.02
N LEU A 184 12.28 2.58 6.91
CA LEU A 184 11.68 1.24 6.89
C LEU A 184 12.33 0.34 7.94
N ASN A 185 13.66 0.34 8.00
CA ASN A 185 14.39 -0.42 9.02
C ASN A 185 14.05 0.03 10.44
N LYS A 186 14.03 1.35 10.69
CA LYS A 186 13.62 1.88 12.01
C LYS A 186 12.19 1.45 12.36
N PHE A 187 11.25 1.59 11.43
CA PHE A 187 9.83 1.33 11.65
C PHE A 187 9.53 -0.12 12.01
N VAL A 188 10.12 -1.07 11.28
CA VAL A 188 9.97 -2.51 11.55
C VAL A 188 10.53 -2.90 12.91
N ASN A 189 11.60 -2.23 13.37
CA ASN A 189 12.19 -2.47 14.68
C ASN A 189 11.51 -1.71 15.84
N LEU A 190 10.49 -0.89 15.59
CA LEU A 190 9.72 -0.28 16.66
C LEU A 190 8.79 -1.34 17.31
N PRO A 191 8.67 -1.34 18.65
CA PRO A 191 7.67 -2.16 19.30
C PRO A 191 6.26 -1.67 18.93
N PRO A 192 5.25 -2.56 18.84
CA PRO A 192 3.89 -2.15 18.56
C PRO A 192 3.37 -1.16 19.61
N SER A 193 2.84 -0.03 19.16
CA SER A 193 2.43 1.05 20.05
C SER A 193 1.05 0.80 20.69
N THR A 194 0.72 1.55 21.74
CA THR A 194 -0.60 1.47 22.37
C THR A 194 -1.72 1.82 21.39
N ASN A 195 -1.56 2.88 20.59
CA ASN A 195 -2.57 3.29 19.61
C ASN A 195 -2.71 2.26 18.48
N GLU A 196 -1.59 1.70 18.01
CA GLU A 196 -1.64 0.62 17.03
C GLU A 196 -2.47 -0.56 17.53
N LYS A 197 -2.21 -1.04 18.75
CA LYS A 197 -2.94 -2.19 19.32
C LYS A 197 -4.42 -1.89 19.49
N ASN A 198 -4.76 -0.71 20.01
CA ASN A 198 -6.13 -0.29 20.27
C ASN A 198 -6.94 -0.06 18.99
N LEU A 199 -6.31 0.51 17.96
CA LEU A 199 -6.99 0.92 16.72
C LEU A 199 -6.81 -0.10 15.59
N LYS A 200 -5.91 -1.07 15.74
CA LYS A 200 -5.49 -2.05 14.72
C LYS A 200 -5.01 -1.36 13.43
N LEU A 201 -4.10 -0.40 13.60
CA LEU A 201 -3.57 0.48 12.54
C LEU A 201 -2.06 0.69 12.73
N GLU A 202 -1.24 -0.01 11.92
CA GLU A 202 0.23 -0.05 12.02
C GLU A 202 0.89 1.34 11.91
N GLN A 203 0.30 2.26 11.15
CA GLN A 203 0.83 3.60 10.97
C GLN A 203 0.85 4.43 12.26
N TRP A 204 0.08 4.04 13.29
CA TRP A 204 0.22 4.64 14.61
C TRP A 204 1.56 4.31 15.27
N ARG A 205 2.15 3.14 14.98
CA ARG A 205 3.50 2.81 15.43
C ARG A 205 4.53 3.81 14.93
N ALA A 206 4.38 4.25 13.68
CA ALA A 206 5.24 5.27 13.09
C ALA A 206 5.04 6.62 13.79
N LEU A 207 3.80 7.09 13.90
CA LEU A 207 3.50 8.38 14.55
C LEU A 207 3.96 8.41 16.02
N ASP A 208 3.63 7.38 16.80
CA ASP A 208 4.01 7.27 18.22
C ASP A 208 5.53 7.11 18.38
N GLY A 209 6.21 6.49 17.39
CA GLY A 209 7.67 6.37 17.31
C GLY A 209 8.39 7.62 16.77
N GLY A 210 7.67 8.73 16.61
CA GLY A 210 8.21 10.01 16.16
C GLY A 210 8.55 10.07 14.67
N ILE A 211 8.05 9.15 13.85
CA ILE A 211 8.20 9.17 12.39
C ILE A 211 7.05 10.01 11.81
N LYS A 212 7.40 11.17 11.25
CA LYS A 212 6.42 12.00 10.54
C LYS A 212 6.04 11.35 9.21
N ILE A 213 4.75 11.25 8.96
CA ILE A 213 4.19 10.70 7.72
C ILE A 213 3.67 11.86 6.88
N GLY A 214 4.29 12.06 5.72
CA GLY A 214 3.81 13.03 4.75
C GLY A 214 2.67 12.45 3.89
N ILE A 215 1.75 13.31 3.49
CA ILE A 215 0.61 12.96 2.66
C ILE A 215 0.66 13.68 1.32
N THR A 216 0.43 12.92 0.26
CA THR A 216 0.05 13.43 -1.06
C THR A 216 -1.42 13.12 -1.32
N PHE A 217 -2.16 14.13 -1.81
CA PHE A 217 -3.55 13.96 -2.21
C PHE A 217 -3.66 13.39 -3.63
N VAL A 218 -4.62 12.50 -3.83
CA VAL A 218 -4.96 11.89 -5.12
C VAL A 218 -6.46 11.88 -5.31
N GLU A 219 -6.93 12.13 -6.53
CA GLU A 219 -8.35 12.35 -6.80
C GLU A 219 -9.18 11.07 -6.73
N ASN A 220 -8.65 9.96 -7.25
CA ASN A 220 -9.38 8.71 -7.39
C ASN A 220 -8.45 7.53 -7.13
N VAL A 221 -8.55 6.93 -5.95
CA VAL A 221 -7.89 5.64 -5.69
C VAL A 221 -8.92 4.52 -5.74
N PRO A 222 -8.65 3.45 -6.48
CA PRO A 222 -9.55 2.33 -6.56
C PRO A 222 -9.63 1.57 -5.24
N VAL A 223 -10.75 0.88 -5.07
CA VAL A 223 -11.03 0.06 -3.90
C VAL A 223 -10.00 -1.07 -3.78
N SER A 224 -9.39 -1.19 -2.60
CA SER A 224 -8.65 -2.39 -2.20
C SER A 224 -9.63 -3.55 -2.04
N ILE A 225 -9.32 -4.71 -2.59
CA ILE A 225 -10.18 -5.88 -2.46
C ILE A 225 -9.96 -6.48 -1.10
N ASP A 226 -10.93 -6.49 -0.19
CA ASP A 226 -10.79 -7.20 1.10
C ASP A 226 -11.79 -8.34 1.27
N THR A 227 -12.88 -8.30 0.49
CA THR A 227 -13.94 -9.31 0.49
C THR A 227 -14.28 -9.79 -0.92
N LYS A 228 -15.12 -10.83 -1.02
CA LYS A 228 -15.63 -11.30 -2.31
C LYS A 228 -16.50 -10.25 -3.00
N GLU A 229 -17.24 -9.44 -2.24
CA GLU A 229 -18.06 -8.36 -2.80
C GLU A 229 -17.19 -7.29 -3.46
N ASP A 230 -16.01 -7.00 -2.90
CA ASP A 230 -15.07 -6.07 -3.54
C ASP A 230 -14.47 -6.66 -4.82
N LEU A 231 -14.17 -7.95 -4.84
CA LEU A 231 -13.74 -8.67 -6.05
C LEU A 231 -14.77 -8.51 -7.18
N ILE A 232 -16.05 -8.77 -6.90
CA ILE A 232 -17.14 -8.67 -7.88
C ILE A 232 -17.29 -7.23 -8.40
N LYS A 233 -17.20 -6.22 -7.53
CA LYS A 233 -17.23 -4.80 -7.96
C LYS A 233 -16.10 -4.50 -8.95
N ILE A 234 -14.88 -4.95 -8.64
CA ILE A 234 -13.71 -4.74 -9.50
C ILE A 234 -13.84 -5.49 -10.83
N GLU A 235 -14.36 -6.71 -10.84
CA GLU A 235 -14.62 -7.46 -12.07
C GLU A 235 -15.60 -6.72 -13.00
N ASN A 236 -16.67 -6.15 -12.44
CA ASN A 236 -17.65 -5.37 -13.19
C ASN A 236 -17.05 -4.07 -13.75
N ILE A 237 -16.22 -3.37 -12.95
CA ILE A 237 -15.51 -2.16 -13.41
C ILE A 237 -14.63 -2.48 -14.62
N ILE A 238 -13.88 -3.60 -14.56
CA ILE A 238 -12.97 -4.00 -15.65
C ILE A 238 -13.76 -4.38 -16.90
N LYS A 239 -14.85 -5.15 -16.78
CA LYS A 239 -15.71 -5.52 -17.93
C LYS A 239 -16.22 -4.27 -18.64
N ASN A 240 -16.81 -3.34 -17.89
CA ASN A 240 -17.34 -2.10 -18.43
C ASN A 240 -16.28 -1.17 -19.04
N THR A 241 -15.01 -1.32 -18.66
CA THR A 241 -13.90 -0.54 -19.24
C THR A 241 -13.41 -1.17 -20.55
N ASN A 242 -13.42 -2.51 -20.63
CA ASN A 242 -13.06 -3.22 -21.84
C ASN A 242 -14.13 -3.10 -22.93
N ASP A 243 -15.41 -3.01 -22.57
CA ASP A 243 -16.51 -2.83 -23.53
C ASP A 243 -16.58 -1.40 -24.12
N LYS A 244 -15.77 -0.47 -23.60
CA LYS A 244 -15.71 0.95 -24.02
C LYS A 244 -14.46 1.31 -24.83
N ASN A 245 -13.54 0.37 -25.01
CA ASN A 245 -12.31 0.53 -25.80
C ASN A 245 -12.35 -0.39 -27.03
#